data_AF-A0A0B2QFH7-F1
#
_entry.id   AF-A0A0B2QFH7-F1
#
_cell.length_a   1.000
_cell.length_b   1.000
_cell.length_c   1.000
_cell.angle_alpha   90.00
_cell.angle_beta   90.00
_cell.angle_gamma   90.00
#
_symmetry.space_group_name_H-M   'P 1'
#
loop_
_entity.id
_entity.type
_entity.pdbx_description
1 polymer ?
#
loop_
_entity_poly.entity_id
_entity_poly.type
_entity_poly.pdbx_seq_one_letter_code
_entity_poly.pdbx_strand_id
1 'polypeptide(L)' 'MVSVSDDKVLCLGFVNGGENPRTSIVIGGYQLEDNLLQFDLATSRLGFSSLLYGSRTTCANFNFTSAA' A
#
# COMPACT_ATOMS: atom_id res chain seq x y z
N MET A 1 -4.26 2.97 -10.21
CA MET A 1 -3.49 3.55 -11.34
C MET A 1 -2.75 4.74 -10.80
N VAL A 2 -1.50 4.97 -11.20
CA VAL A 2 -0.70 6.10 -10.73
C VAL A 2 -1.03 7.31 -11.60
N SER A 3 -1.32 8.44 -10.95
CA SER A 3 -1.52 9.72 -11.63
C SER A 3 -0.18 10.34 -12.02
N VAL A 4 -0.11 10.85 -13.25
CA VAL A 4 1.01 11.64 -13.76
C VAL A 4 0.48 12.84 -14.54
N SER A 5 1.32 13.87 -14.69
CA SER A 5 0.97 15.11 -15.41
C SER A 5 -0.28 15.80 -14.84
N ASP A 6 -0.31 16.01 -13.53
CA ASP A 6 -1.42 16.66 -12.80
C ASP A 6 -2.78 15.99 -13.06
N ASP A 7 -2.87 14.67 -12.82
CA ASP A 7 -4.10 13.86 -13.00
C ASP A 7 -4.63 13.76 -14.44
N LYS A 8 -3.90 14.27 -15.44
CA LYS A 8 -4.32 14.18 -16.85
C LYS A 8 -4.07 12.81 -17.46
N VAL A 9 -3.12 12.05 -16.93
CA VAL A 9 -2.74 10.73 -17.43
C VAL A 9 -2.69 9.74 -16.28
N LEU A 10 -3.27 8.57 -16.49
CA LEU A 10 -3.27 7.46 -15.54
C LEU A 10 -2.44 6.31 -16.10
N CYS A 11 -1.43 5.90 -15.35
CA CYS A 11 -0.53 4.82 -15.71
C CYS A 11 -0.80 3.57 -14.86
N LEU A 12 -0.54 2.39 -15.44
CA LEU A 12 -0.48 1.15 -14.68
C LEU A 12 0.79 1.16 -13.82
N GLY A 13 0.62 1.11 -12.49
CA GLY A 13 1.73 1.18 -11.52
C GLY A 13 2.50 -0.14 -11.34
N PHE A 14 2.86 -0.79 -12.45
CA PHE A 14 3.69 -1.99 -12.48
C PHE A 14 4.99 -1.68 -13.21
N VAL A 15 6.10 -2.27 -12.75
CA VAL A 15 7.42 -2.13 -13.35
C VAL A 15 7.96 -3.50 -13.75
N ASN A 16 8.77 -3.54 -14.81
CA ASN A 16 9.41 -4.78 -15.25
C ASN A 16 10.58 -5.13 -14.31
N GLY A 17 10.53 -6.32 -13.69
CA GLY A 17 11.57 -6.81 -12.78
C GLY A 17 12.81 -7.40 -13.46
N GLY A 18 12.82 -7.50 -14.79
CA GLY A 18 13.87 -8.18 -15.56
C GLY A 18 13.70 -9.70 -15.59
N GLU A 19 14.67 -10.39 -16.19
CA GLU A 19 14.60 -11.85 -16.41
C GLU A 19 14.81 -12.68 -15.14
N ASN A 20 15.63 -12.20 -14.21
CA ASN A 20 16.04 -12.94 -13.01
C ASN A 20 15.82 -12.12 -11.73
N PRO A 21 14.57 -11.75 -11.38
CA PRO A 21 14.30 -11.01 -10.16
C PRO A 21 14.50 -11.91 -8.94
N ARG A 22 14.93 -11.32 -7.81
CA ARG A 22 15.06 -12.05 -6.53
C ARG A 22 13.72 -12.62 -6.04
N THR A 23 12.64 -11.88 -6.27
CA THR A 23 11.26 -12.28 -5.94
C THR A 23 10.37 -11.99 -7.14
N SER A 24 9.56 -12.94 -7.56
CA SER A 24 8.74 -12.80 -8.78
C SER A 24 7.68 -11.70 -8.70
N ILE A 25 7.17 -11.41 -7.50
CA ILE A 25 6.18 -10.35 -7.24
C ILE A 25 6.59 -9.58 -5.99
N VAL A 26 6.65 -8.26 -6.10
CA VAL A 26 6.89 -7.35 -4.98
C VAL A 26 5.70 -6.41 -4.87
N ILE A 27 4.99 -6.47 -3.75
CA ILE A 27 3.93 -5.51 -3.41
C ILE A 27 4.64 -4.27 -2.85
N GLY A 28 4.64 -3.17 -3.60
CA GLY A 28 5.34 -1.94 -3.26
C GLY A 28 4.50 -0.99 -2.39
N GLY A 29 5.12 0.11 -1.94
CA GLY A 29 4.47 1.09 -1.06
C GLY A 29 3.14 1.62 -1.60
N TYR A 30 3.08 1.93 -2.89
CA TYR A 30 1.85 2.42 -3.55
C TYR A 30 0.68 1.43 -3.46
N GLN A 31 0.94 0.13 -3.47
CA GLN A 31 -0.11 -0.88 -3.29
C GLN A 31 -0.53 -1.06 -1.82
N LEU A 32 0.30 -0.61 -0.87
CA LEU A 32 0.05 -0.70 0.57
C LEU A 32 -0.64 0.55 1.13
N GLU A 33 -0.60 1.67 0.40
CA GLU A 33 -1.29 2.91 0.79
C GLU A 33 -2.77 2.65 1.11
N ASP A 34 -3.24 3.24 2.21
CA ASP A 34 -4.61 3.12 2.74
C ASP A 34 -5.15 1.69 2.89
N ASN A 35 -4.26 0.73 3.09
CA ASN A 35 -4.57 -0.60 3.59
C ASN A 35 -3.89 -0.79 4.95
N LEU A 36 -4.65 -1.26 5.95
CA LEU A 36 -4.06 -1.64 7.23
C LEU A 36 -3.49 -3.05 7.12
N LEU A 37 -2.18 -3.19 7.33
CA LEU A 37 -1.49 -4.47 7.35
C LEU A 37 -1.14 -4.87 8.78
N GLN A 38 -1.45 -6.11 9.15
CA GLN A 38 -1.12 -6.70 10.44
C GLN A 38 -0.16 -7.88 10.25
N PHE A 39 1.08 -7.70 10.71
CA PHE A 39 2.08 -8.77 10.76
C PHE A 39 1.96 -9.52 12.08
N ASP A 40 1.18 -10.60 12.11
CA ASP A 40 1.06 -11.47 13.28
C ASP A 40 2.16 -12.53 13.24
N LEU A 41 3.27 -12.22 13.89
CA LEU A 41 4.42 -13.12 13.99
C LEU A 41 4.14 -14.34 14.87
N ALA A 42 3.28 -14.20 15.89
CA ALA A 42 2.99 -15.28 16.83
C ALA A 42 2.22 -16.42 16.17
N THR A 43 1.31 -16.10 15.24
CA THR A 43 0.56 -17.10 14.46
C THR A 43 1.09 -17.29 13.04
N SER A 44 2.18 -16.61 12.68
CA SER A 44 2.80 -16.62 11.34
C SER A 44 1.81 -16.25 10.21
N ARG A 45 1.08 -15.14 10.40
CA ARG A 45 0.05 -14.67 9.46
C ARG A 45 0.22 -13.19 9.11
N LEU A 46 -0.19 -12.87 7.89
CA LEU A 46 -0.39 -11.49 7.45
C LEU A 46 -1.90 -11.24 7.30
N GLY A 47 -2.45 -10.38 8.14
CA GLY A 47 -3.79 -9.82 7.98
C GLY A 47 -3.74 -8.53 7.17
N PHE A 48 -4.76 -8.28 6.36
CA PHE A 48 -4.91 -7.03 5.63
C PHE A 48 -6.38 -6.60 5.59
N SER A 49 -6.62 -5.29 5.65
CA SER A 49 -7.94 -4.73 5.38
C SER A 49 -8.19 -4.65 3.87
N SER A 50 -9.45 -4.39 3.47
CA SER A 50 -9.69 -3.73 2.20
C SER A 50 -9.22 -2.27 2.25
N LEU A 51 -9.25 -1.57 1.11
CA LEU A 51 -9.05 -0.12 1.05
C LEU A 51 -9.91 0.59 2.11
N LEU A 52 -9.26 1.38 2.97
CA LEU A 52 -9.91 2.07 4.09
C LEU A 52 -10.95 3.11 3.65
N TYR A 53 -10.87 3.56 2.39
CA TYR A 53 -11.89 4.39 1.76
C TYR A 53 -13.31 3.78 1.85
N GLY A 54 -13.43 2.45 1.80
CA GLY A 54 -14.71 1.76 1.97
C GLY A 54 -15.32 1.96 3.36
N SER A 55 -14.47 2.16 4.37
CA SER A 55 -14.84 2.51 5.74
C SER A 55 -14.83 4.02 6.01
N ARG A 56 -14.74 4.85 4.96
CA ARG A 56 -14.70 6.32 5.03
C ARG A 56 -13.55 6.86 5.90
N THR A 57 -12.39 6.19 5.87
CA THR A 57 -11.17 6.66 6.55
C THR A 57 -9.93 6.42 5.69
N THR A 58 -8.79 6.95 6.12
CA THR A 58 -7.46 6.76 5.51
C THR A 58 -6.45 6.46 6.62
N CYS A 59 -5.24 6.00 6.26
CA CYS A 59 -4.18 5.82 7.24
C CYS A 59 -3.81 7.14 7.96
N ALA A 60 -3.90 8.27 7.25
CA ALA A 60 -3.57 9.60 7.78
C ALA A 60 -4.59 10.14 8.80
N ASN A 61 -5.81 9.58 8.84
CA ASN A 61 -6.85 10.00 9.79
C ASN A 61 -6.63 9.49 11.22
N PHE A 62 -5.58 8.70 11.45
CA PHE A 62 -5.23 8.28 12.80
C PHE A 62 -4.79 9.49 13.64
N ASN A 63 -5.31 9.61 14.85
CA ASN A 63 -4.98 10.71 15.75
C ASN A 63 -3.58 10.51 16.35
N PHE A 64 -2.56 10.99 15.65
CA PHE A 64 -1.19 11.07 16.15
C PHE A 64 -1.02 12.33 17.01
N THR A 65 -0.88 12.17 18.32
CA THR A 65 -0.44 13.24 19.21
C THR A 65 1.06 13.09 19.47
N SER A 66 1.86 14.07 19.08
CA SER A 66 3.28 14.10 19.46
C SER A 66 3.39 14.56 20.91
N ALA A 67 4.05 13.79 21.77
CA ALA A 67 4.56 14.33 23.02
C ALA A 67 5.67 15.34 22.68
N ALA A 68 5.53 16.57 23.20
CA ALA A 68 6.54 17.62 23.07
C ALA A 68 7.78 17.31 23.92
#